data_AF-A0A8R2AFT8-F1
#
_entry.id   AF-A0A8R2AFT8-F1
#
_cell.length_a   1.000
_cell.length_b   1.000
_cell.length_c   1.000
_cell.angle_alpha   90.00
_cell.angle_beta   90.00
_cell.angle_gamma   90.00
#
_symmetry.space_group_name_H-M   'P 1'
#
loop_
_entity.id
_entity.type
_entity.pdbx_description
1 polymer ?
#
loop_
_entity_poly.entity_id
_entity_poly.type
_entity_poly.pdbx_seq_one_letter_code
_entity_poly.pdbx_strand_id
1 'polypeptide(L)' 'MYGEAAKMFIQMTNEDSDLRSALLLEQAAYAFLKSQKPPMLRKYAFHMVLAGHRYSKATQRKQSLSCYQQAYQVEFP' A
#
# COMPACT_ATOMS: atom_id res chain seq x y z
N MET A 1 -9.27 4.74 -14.53
CA MET A 1 -8.08 3.93 -14.85
C MET A 1 -7.33 3.49 -13.58
N TYR A 2 -6.83 4.38 -12.73
CA TYR A 2 -6.09 3.98 -11.50
C TYR A 2 -6.95 3.29 -10.42
N GLY A 3 -8.24 3.65 -10.28
CA GLY A 3 -9.12 2.97 -9.31
C GLY A 3 -9.32 1.48 -9.60
N GLU A 4 -9.39 1.09 -10.88
CA GLU A 4 -9.46 -0.32 -11.29
C GLU A 4 -8.11 -1.03 -11.14
N ALA A 5 -7.00 -0.34 -11.44
CA ALA A 5 -5.66 -0.87 -11.19
C ALA A 5 -5.47 -1.21 -9.69
N ALA A 6 -5.92 -0.34 -8.78
CA ALA A 6 -5.87 -0.59 -7.34
C ALA A 6 -6.60 -1.88 -6.95
N LYS A 7 -7.81 -2.11 -7.50
CA LYS A 7 -8.58 -3.34 -7.25
C LYS A 7 -7.85 -4.58 -7.76
N MET A 8 -7.30 -4.53 -8.98
CA MET A 8 -6.54 -5.65 -9.55
C MET A 8 -5.31 -5.99 -8.71
N PHE A 9 -4.56 -4.99 -8.25
CA PHE A 9 -3.42 -5.21 -7.38
C PHE A 9 -3.82 -5.89 -6.07
N ILE A 10 -4.91 -5.45 -5.43
CA ILE A 10 -5.42 -6.06 -4.20
C ILE A 10 -5.83 -7.52 -4.44
N GLN A 11 -6.52 -7.82 -5.53
CA GLN A 11 -6.96 -9.18 -5.87
C GLN A 11 -5.80 -10.15 -6.13
N MET A 12 -4.65 -9.63 -6.56
CA MET A 12 -3.44 -10.45 -6.78
C MET A 12 -2.63 -10.69 -5.50
N THR A 13 -3.04 -10.14 -4.35
CA THR A 13 -2.38 -10.41 -3.07
C THR A 13 -2.78 -11.79 -2.56
N ASN A 14 -1.81 -12.57 -2.09
CA ASN A 14 -2.02 -13.88 -1.47
C ASN A 14 -0.99 -14.14 -0.35
N GLU A 15 -1.14 -15.26 0.35
CA GLU A 15 -0.22 -15.62 1.45
C GLU A 15 1.04 -16.33 0.99
N ASP A 16 1.11 -16.78 -0.26
CA ASP A 16 2.24 -17.53 -0.81
C ASP A 16 3.53 -16.69 -0.88
N SER A 17 3.40 -15.37 -1.02
CA SER A 17 4.55 -14.46 -1.08
C SER A 17 4.26 -13.13 -0.40
N ASP A 18 4.78 -12.98 0.82
CA ASP A 18 4.68 -11.72 1.57
C ASP A 18 5.34 -10.56 0.81
N LEU A 19 6.47 -10.77 0.13
CA LEU A 19 7.14 -9.71 -0.64
C LEU A 19 6.30 -9.24 -1.84
N ARG A 20 5.76 -10.18 -2.62
CA ARG A 20 4.91 -9.84 -3.77
C ARG A 20 3.63 -9.13 -3.31
N SER A 21 2.99 -9.65 -2.27
CA SER A 21 1.79 -9.03 -1.71
C SER A 21 2.07 -7.63 -1.16
N ALA A 22 3.23 -7.40 -0.53
CA ALA A 22 3.63 -6.07 -0.08
C ALA A 22 3.75 -5.07 -1.25
N LEU A 23 4.45 -5.46 -2.33
CA LEU A 23 4.61 -4.62 -3.53
C LEU A 23 3.26 -4.30 -4.17
N LEU A 24 2.37 -5.28 -4.30
CA LEU A 24 1.04 -5.08 -4.87
C LEU A 24 0.19 -4.12 -4.03
N LEU A 25 0.22 -4.26 -2.69
CA LEU A 25 -0.48 -3.35 -1.79
C LEU A 25 0.07 -1.94 -1.86
N GLU A 26 1.39 -1.77 -1.95
CA GLU A 26 2.03 -0.47 -2.12
C GLU A 26 1.61 0.18 -3.46
N GLN A 27 1.60 -0.58 -4.56
CA GLN A 27 1.10 -0.06 -5.85
C GLN A 27 -0.39 0.29 -5.82
N ALA A 28 -1.21 -0.52 -5.11
CA ALA A 28 -2.62 -0.21 -4.90
C ALA A 28 -2.81 1.10 -4.12
N ALA A 29 -2.00 1.32 -3.07
CA ALA A 29 -2.00 2.55 -2.30
C ALA A 29 -1.73 3.76 -3.21
N TYR A 30 -0.63 3.75 -3.97
CA TYR A 30 -0.31 4.84 -4.89
C TYR A 30 -1.37 5.05 -5.97
N ALA A 31 -2.03 3.98 -6.42
CA ALA A 31 -3.15 4.10 -7.35
C ALA A 31 -4.34 4.85 -6.72
N PHE A 32 -4.63 4.67 -5.42
CA PHE A 32 -5.64 5.45 -4.69
C PHE A 32 -5.28 6.93 -4.54
N LEU A 33 -3.99 7.26 -4.43
CA LEU A 33 -3.50 8.63 -4.41
C LEU A 33 -3.67 9.31 -5.78
N LYS A 34 -3.53 8.55 -6.88
CA LYS A 34 -3.59 9.04 -8.27
C LYS A 34 -4.97 8.91 -8.93
N SER A 35 -5.95 8.29 -8.28
CA SER A 35 -7.20 7.86 -8.95
C SER A 35 -8.19 8.96 -9.24
N GLN A 36 -8.39 9.88 -8.30
CA GLN A 36 -9.40 10.93 -8.37
C GLN A 36 -8.91 12.18 -7.63
N LYS A 37 -9.57 13.32 -7.90
CA LYS A 37 -9.47 14.53 -7.08
C LYS A 37 -10.83 14.72 -6.39
N PRO A 38 -10.88 14.80 -5.05
CA PRO A 38 -9.75 14.74 -4.12
C PRO A 38 -9.12 13.34 -4.01
N PRO A 39 -7.82 13.24 -3.66
CA PRO A 39 -7.13 11.97 -3.48
C PRO A 39 -7.74 11.13 -2.36
N MET A 40 -7.72 9.80 -2.51
CA MET A 40 -8.29 8.88 -1.53
C MET A 40 -7.31 8.56 -0.39
N LEU A 41 -6.98 9.57 0.42
CA LEU A 41 -5.93 9.51 1.45
C LEU A 41 -6.13 8.39 2.48
N ARG A 42 -7.36 8.17 2.94
CA ARG A 42 -7.65 7.07 3.89
C ARG A 42 -7.40 5.69 3.30
N LYS A 43 -7.72 5.49 2.02
CA LYS A 43 -7.41 4.22 1.34
C LYS A 43 -5.91 4.07 1.12
N TYR A 44 -5.21 5.15 0.77
CA TYR A 44 -3.76 5.16 0.67
C TYR A 44 -3.10 4.72 1.99
N ALA A 45 -3.38 5.43 3.10
CA ALA A 45 -2.77 5.15 4.40
C ALA A 45 -3.02 3.70 4.86
N PHE A 46 -4.26 3.22 4.75
CA PHE A 46 -4.61 1.85 5.11
C PHE A 46 -3.80 0.80 4.32
N HIS A 47 -3.68 0.95 3.00
CA HIS A 47 -2.95 0.00 2.17
C HIS A 47 -1.43 0.10 2.36
N MET A 48 -0.90 1.29 2.68
CA MET A 48 0.50 1.45 3.08
C MET A 48 0.81 0.70 4.38
N VAL A 49 -0.08 0.74 5.38
CA VAL A 49 0.08 -0.04 6.63
C VAL A 49 0.10 -1.55 6.35
N LEU A 50 -0.79 -2.04 5.48
CA LEU A 50 -0.83 -3.45 5.07
C LEU A 50 0.45 -3.85 4.30
N ALA A 51 0.92 -3.01 3.38
CA ALA A 51 2.18 -3.21 2.67
C ALA A 51 3.35 -3.28 3.65
N GLY A 52 3.40 -2.36 4.63
CA GLY A 52 4.42 -2.34 5.68
C GLY A 52 4.44 -3.63 6.51
N HIS A 53 3.27 -4.18 6.85
CA HIS A 53 3.16 -5.45 7.57
C HIS A 53 3.71 -6.62 6.75
N ARG A 54 3.34 -6.71 5.47
CA ARG A 54 3.83 -7.75 4.56
C ARG A 54 5.34 -7.63 4.29
N TYR A 55 5.86 -6.41 4.14
CA TYR A 55 7.31 -6.18 4.06
C TYR A 55 8.05 -6.64 5.32
N SER A 56 7.48 -6.42 6.51
CA SER A 56 8.06 -6.91 7.77
C SER A 56 8.14 -8.43 7.79
N LYS A 57 7.08 -9.14 7.38
CA LYS A 57 7.09 -10.60 7.25
C LYS A 57 8.11 -11.10 6.22
N ALA A 58 8.33 -10.35 5.14
CA ALA A 58 9.35 -10.63 4.13
C ALA A 58 10.78 -10.18 4.52
N THR A 59 11.02 -9.79 5.79
CA THR A 59 12.31 -9.30 6.30
C THR A 59 12.81 -7.99 5.63
N GLN A 60 11.94 -7.28 4.91
CA GLN A 60 12.23 -5.99 4.27
C GLN A 60 12.00 -4.81 5.22
N ARG A 61 12.84 -4.68 6.26
CA ARG A 61 12.65 -3.70 7.34
C ARG A 61 12.65 -2.24 6.86
N LYS A 62 13.50 -1.90 5.90
CA LYS A 62 13.61 -0.52 5.38
C LYS A 62 12.33 -0.10 4.66
N GLN A 63 11.79 -0.96 3.81
CA GLN A 63 10.54 -0.74 3.08
C GLN A 63 9.36 -0.70 4.05
N SER A 64 9.32 -1.62 5.02
CA SER A 64 8.32 -1.63 6.09
C SER A 64 8.24 -0.29 6.83
N LEU A 65 9.39 0.23 7.30
CA LEU A 65 9.47 1.54 7.97
C LEU A 65 9.02 2.68 7.05
N SER A 66 9.48 2.69 5.79
CA SER A 66 9.07 3.71 4.81
C SER A 66 7.56 3.74 4.61
N CYS A 67 6.92 2.57 4.53
CA CYS A 67 5.47 2.48 4.38
C CYS A 67 4.73 3.05 5.58
N TYR A 68 5.17 2.73 6.81
CA TYR A 68 4.56 3.28 8.02
C TYR A 68 4.76 4.79 8.14
N GLN A 69 5.94 5.32 7.80
CA GLN A 69 6.20 6.76 7.80
C GLN A 69 5.29 7.49 6.82
N GLN A 70 5.11 6.96 5.61
CA GLN A 70 4.21 7.54 4.61
C GLN A 70 2.74 7.50 5.04
N ALA A 71 2.29 6.42 5.67
CA ALA A 71 0.94 6.35 6.21
C ALA A 71 0.73 7.39 7.34
N TYR A 72 1.70 7.50 8.24
CA TYR A 72 1.66 8.42 9.38
C TYR A 72 1.58 9.89 8.94
N GLN A 73 2.40 10.29 7.95
CA GLN A 73 2.39 11.65 7.40
C GLN A 73 1.04 12.07 6.80
N VAL A 74 0.25 11.10 6.31
CA VAL A 74 -1.05 11.37 5.70
C VAL A 74 -2.17 11.39 6.74
N GLU A 75 -2.06 10.61 7.81
CA GLU A 75 -3.03 10.62 8.91
C GLU A 75 -2.85 11.80 9.87
N PHE A 76 -1.61 12.28 10.06
CA PHE A 76 -1.26 13.39 10.93
C PHE A 76 -0.40 14.43 10.18
N PRO A 77 -1.00 15.24 9.31
CA PRO A 77 -0.29 16.27 8.53
C PRO A 77 0.19 17.46 9.37
#